data_AF-A0A9N9Y7L4-F1
#
_entry.id   AF-A0A9N9Y7L4-F1
#
_cell.length_a   1.000
_cell.length_b   1.000
_cell.length_c   1.000
_cell.angle_alpha   90.00
_cell.angle_beta   90.00
_cell.angle_gamma   90.00
#
_symmetry.space_group_name_H-M   'P 1'
#
loop_
_entity.id
_entity.type
_entity.pdbx_description
1 polymer ?
#
loop_
_entity_poly.entity_id
_entity_poly.type
_entity_poly.pdbx_seq_one_letter_code
_entity_poly.pdbx_strand_id
1 'polypeptide(L)'
;MLKTCELLYAKERRWFLNQCWIYGNEMDDDAEDDQEFCAAAMILAKALVEKESSSSELSDPDKPTPLPYVELHKARQIMTRADFIQRLDRINIFTIDTDAMVRADSVIMQKVFHDICTKEGFDEHLEATLERLDELEGLGRTSEVTFKDLNGGGGYQATIDKDASGRKAPT
;
A
#
# COMPACT_ATOMS: atom_id res chain seq x y z
N MET A 1 0.29 25.80 -24.48
CA MET A 1 1.24 25.27 -23.49
C MET A 1 0.51 24.76 -22.24
N LEU A 2 -0.32 25.58 -21.57
CA LEU A 2 -1.09 25.17 -20.38
C LEU A 2 -1.98 23.93 -20.61
N LYS A 3 -2.73 23.88 -21.72
CA LYS A 3 -3.57 22.73 -22.08
C LYS A 3 -2.79 21.42 -22.20
N THR A 4 -1.53 21.46 -22.64
CA THR A 4 -0.67 20.27 -22.73
C THR A 4 -0.24 19.80 -21.36
N CYS A 5 0.11 20.73 -20.45
CA CYS A 5 0.44 20.43 -19.06
C CYS A 5 -0.74 19.79 -18.33
N GLU A 6 -1.96 20.30 -18.51
CA GLU A 6 -3.19 19.72 -17.95
C GLU A 6 -3.43 18.29 -18.46
N LEU A 7 -3.21 18.05 -19.76
CA LEU A 7 -3.35 16.71 -20.35
C LEU A 7 -2.32 15.73 -19.78
N LEU A 8 -1.06 16.15 -19.63
CA LEU A 8 -0.02 15.32 -19.03
C LEU A 8 -0.33 15.03 -17.56
N TYR A 9 -0.70 16.06 -16.79
CA TYR A 9 -1.13 15.89 -15.41
C TYR A 9 -2.30 14.90 -15.29
N ALA A 10 -3.34 15.03 -16.11
CA ALA A 10 -4.47 14.11 -16.09
C ALA A 10 -4.08 12.67 -16.45
N LYS A 11 -3.10 12.50 -17.34
CA LYS A 11 -2.55 11.20 -17.72
C LYS A 11 -1.75 10.58 -16.57
N GLU A 12 -0.82 11.31 -15.99
CA GLU A 12 0.00 10.85 -14.85
C GLU A 12 -0.86 10.55 -13.62
N ARG A 13 -1.84 11.41 -13.33
CA ARG A 13 -2.79 11.17 -12.24
C ARG A 13 -3.57 9.87 -12.44
N ARG A 14 -4.04 9.62 -13.66
CA ARG A 14 -4.74 8.37 -13.99
C ARG A 14 -3.82 7.17 -13.91
N TRP A 15 -2.57 7.31 -14.38
CA TRP A 15 -1.56 6.26 -14.28
C TRP A 15 -1.30 5.87 -12.83
N PHE A 16 -0.96 6.83 -11.97
CA PHE A 16 -0.67 6.57 -10.56
C PHE A 16 -1.86 5.94 -9.83
N LEU A 17 -3.08 6.49 -9.99
CA LEU A 17 -4.27 5.92 -9.36
C LEU A 17 -4.58 4.51 -9.87
N ASN A 18 -4.37 4.22 -11.16
CA ASN A 18 -4.58 2.88 -11.69
C ASN A 18 -3.54 1.86 -11.20
N GLN A 19 -2.36 2.30 -10.75
CA GLN A 19 -1.28 1.41 -10.32
C GLN A 19 -1.19 1.28 -8.79
N CYS A 20 -1.59 2.30 -8.05
CA CYS A 20 -1.26 2.44 -6.63
C CYS A 20 -2.44 2.90 -5.75
N TRP A 21 -3.68 2.92 -6.25
CA TRP A 21 -4.81 3.34 -5.42
C TRP A 21 -5.16 2.31 -4.34
N ILE A 22 -5.48 2.83 -3.17
CA ILE A 22 -5.81 2.09 -1.96
C ILE A 22 -7.33 2.00 -1.75
N TYR A 23 -7.81 0.89 -1.20
CA TYR A 23 -9.25 0.61 -1.11
C TYR A 23 -9.90 1.02 0.22
N GLY A 24 -9.10 1.33 1.26
CA GLY A 24 -9.63 1.56 2.60
C GLY A 24 -10.12 0.26 3.24
N ASN A 25 -11.08 0.39 4.15
CA ASN A 25 -11.63 -0.75 4.89
C ASN A 25 -12.51 -1.69 4.04
N GLU A 26 -12.83 -1.31 2.80
CA GLU A 26 -13.62 -2.12 1.86
C GLU A 26 -12.74 -3.10 1.04
N MET A 27 -11.46 -3.23 1.37
CA MET A 27 -10.54 -4.16 0.72
C MET A 27 -10.99 -5.62 0.90
N ASP A 28 -11.02 -6.35 -0.23
CA ASP A 28 -11.25 -7.79 -0.29
C ASP A 28 -10.05 -8.56 0.27
N ASP A 29 -10.31 -9.66 0.98
CA ASP A 29 -9.28 -10.49 1.63
C ASP A 29 -8.27 -11.06 0.62
N ASP A 30 -8.68 -11.30 -0.63
CA ASP A 30 -7.80 -11.80 -1.70
C ASP A 30 -6.91 -10.70 -2.33
N ALA A 31 -7.07 -9.43 -1.92
CA ALA A 31 -6.34 -8.29 -2.48
C ALA A 31 -5.15 -7.82 -1.62
N GLU A 32 -4.78 -8.57 -0.58
CA GLU A 32 -3.71 -8.22 0.39
C GLU A 32 -2.39 -7.84 -0.32
N ASP A 33 -1.83 -8.73 -1.14
CA ASP A 33 -0.55 -8.52 -1.84
C ASP A 33 -0.54 -7.25 -2.71
N ASP A 34 -1.65 -6.99 -3.41
CA ASP A 34 -1.78 -5.81 -4.28
C ASP A 34 -1.93 -4.52 -3.47
N GLN A 35 -2.64 -4.58 -2.35
CA GLN A 35 -2.88 -3.42 -1.49
C GLN A 35 -1.68 -3.10 -0.59
N GLU A 36 -0.87 -4.08 -0.19
CA GLU A 36 0.46 -3.83 0.41
C GLU A 36 1.32 -2.98 -0.54
N PHE A 37 1.36 -3.36 -1.83
CA PHE A 37 2.11 -2.63 -2.84
C PHE A 37 1.59 -1.20 -3.03
N CYS A 38 0.26 -1.04 -3.11
CA CYS A 38 -0.38 0.26 -3.26
C CYS A 38 -0.16 1.17 -2.04
N ALA A 39 -0.35 0.63 -0.83
CA ALA A 39 -0.18 1.35 0.42
C ALA A 39 1.27 1.81 0.61
N ALA A 40 2.25 0.95 0.33
CA ALA A 40 3.67 1.30 0.40
C ALA A 40 4.01 2.46 -0.57
N ALA A 41 3.45 2.47 -1.78
CA ALA A 41 3.63 3.56 -2.74
C ALA A 41 3.01 4.87 -2.24
N MET A 42 1.81 4.82 -1.66
CA MET A 42 1.11 5.98 -1.08
C MET A 42 1.84 6.56 0.13
N ILE A 43 2.38 5.72 1.01
CA ILE A 43 3.16 6.15 2.17
C ILE A 43 4.43 6.87 1.71
N LEU A 44 5.14 6.32 0.72
CA LEU A 44 6.35 6.96 0.19
C LEU A 44 6.02 8.29 -0.51
N ALA A 45 4.92 8.35 -1.28
CA ALA A 45 4.43 9.58 -1.89
C ALA A 45 4.13 10.65 -0.84
N LYS A 46 3.42 10.29 0.24
CA LYS A 46 3.14 11.18 1.37
C LYS A 46 4.43 11.70 2.02
N ALA A 47 5.40 10.82 2.27
CA ALA A 47 6.69 11.21 2.86
C ALA A 47 7.47 12.22 1.99
N LEU A 48 7.40 12.12 0.66
CA LEU A 48 7.99 13.10 -0.24
C LEU A 48 7.26 14.46 -0.19
N VAL A 49 5.93 14.46 -0.10
CA VAL A 49 5.11 15.68 0.03
C VAL A 49 5.34 16.40 1.36
N GLU A 50 5.45 15.65 2.46
CA GLU A 50 5.80 16.19 3.77
C GLU A 50 7.22 16.80 3.74
N LYS A 51 8.15 16.11 3.08
CA LYS A 51 9.52 16.61 2.91
C LYS A 51 9.57 17.90 2.09
N GLU A 52 8.81 17.97 1.00
CA GLU A 52 8.63 19.20 0.21
C GLU A 52 8.15 20.36 1.08
N SER A 53 7.14 20.12 1.92
CA SER A 53 6.57 21.13 2.83
C SER A 53 7.53 21.57 3.93
N SER A 54 8.38 20.66 4.43
CA SER A 54 9.35 20.93 5.50
C SER A 54 10.62 21.66 5.03
N SER A 55 10.89 21.65 3.74
CA SER A 55 12.11 22.23 3.18
C SER A 55 11.98 23.75 3.07
N SER A 56 12.52 24.48 4.03
CA SER A 56 12.51 25.95 4.07
C SER A 56 13.37 26.63 2.99
N GLU A 57 14.09 25.85 2.17
CA GLU A 57 15.00 26.35 1.12
C GLU A 57 14.30 26.71 -0.21
N LEU A 58 12.97 26.56 -0.29
CA LEU A 58 12.17 26.80 -1.51
C LEU A 58 11.85 28.28 -1.82
N SER A 59 12.51 29.22 -1.17
CA SER A 59 12.13 30.65 -1.22
C SER A 59 12.97 31.48 -2.20
N ASP A 60 13.49 30.88 -3.27
CA ASP A 60 14.17 31.63 -4.33
C ASP A 60 13.36 31.56 -5.63
N PRO A 61 12.60 32.62 -5.99
CA PRO A 61 11.73 32.61 -7.17
C PRO A 61 12.50 32.49 -8.49
N ASP A 62 13.83 32.70 -8.49
CA ASP A 62 14.67 32.60 -9.67
C ASP A 62 15.30 31.20 -9.86
N LYS A 63 15.14 30.28 -8.90
CA LYS A 63 15.69 28.91 -9.01
C LYS A 63 14.58 27.87 -9.15
N PRO A 64 14.75 26.87 -10.03
CA PRO A 64 13.85 25.75 -10.08
C PRO A 64 13.92 25.00 -8.74
N THR A 65 12.78 24.88 -8.06
CA THR A 65 12.61 24.05 -6.87
C THR A 65 13.11 22.63 -7.16
N PRO A 66 14.11 22.13 -6.41
CA PRO A 66 14.52 20.74 -6.55
C PRO A 66 13.40 19.82 -6.05
N LEU A 67 13.19 18.70 -6.74
CA LEU A 67 12.24 17.69 -6.29
C LEU A 67 12.68 17.12 -4.93
N PRO A 68 11.73 16.84 -4.02
CA PRO A 68 12.05 16.14 -2.79
C PRO A 68 12.60 14.75 -3.12
N TYR A 69 13.57 14.32 -2.33
CA TYR A 69 14.19 13.01 -2.47
C TYR A 69 14.48 12.40 -1.09
N VAL A 70 14.60 11.07 -1.04
CA VAL A 70 15.02 10.31 0.13
C VAL A 70 16.07 9.28 -0.28
N GLU A 71 16.99 8.95 0.60
CA GLU A 71 17.95 7.88 0.32
C GLU A 71 17.22 6.54 0.20
N LEU A 72 17.69 5.65 -0.68
CA LEU A 72 17.04 4.37 -0.97
C LEU A 72 16.77 3.53 0.28
N HIS A 73 17.71 3.49 1.23
CA HIS A 73 17.51 2.75 2.48
C HIS A 73 16.38 3.35 3.35
N LYS A 74 16.22 4.68 3.34
CA LYS A 74 15.11 5.37 4.02
C LYS A 74 13.79 5.14 3.31
N ALA A 75 13.77 5.15 1.97
CA ALA A 75 12.58 4.78 1.20
C ALA A 75 12.10 3.38 1.59
N ARG A 76 13.02 2.41 1.67
CA ARG A 76 12.70 1.04 2.09
C ARG A 76 12.21 0.96 3.54
N GLN A 77 12.73 1.79 4.43
CA GLN A 77 12.27 1.87 5.81
C GLN A 77 10.85 2.44 5.89
N ILE A 78 10.59 3.53 5.18
CA ILE A 78 9.28 4.19 5.10
C ILE A 78 8.22 3.24 4.54
N MET A 79 8.58 2.49 3.49
CA MET A 79 7.68 1.54 2.83
C MET A 79 7.49 0.22 3.55
N THR A 80 8.31 -0.08 4.58
CA THR A 80 8.44 -1.37 5.29
C THR A 80 8.72 -2.61 4.40
N ARG A 81 8.72 -2.46 3.07
CA ARG A 81 8.98 -3.49 2.04
C ARG A 81 10.07 -3.03 1.06
N ALA A 82 11.20 -3.74 1.07
CA ALA A 82 12.39 -3.32 0.33
C ALA A 82 12.37 -3.63 -1.18
N ASP A 83 11.53 -4.56 -1.60
CA ASP A 83 11.42 -5.07 -2.97
C ASP A 83 10.51 -4.21 -3.85
N PHE A 84 9.46 -3.60 -3.28
CA PHE A 84 8.47 -2.81 -3.99
C PHE A 84 9.07 -1.59 -4.71
N ILE A 85 10.08 -0.96 -4.12
CA ILE A 85 10.69 0.24 -4.73
C ILE A 85 11.28 -0.02 -6.12
N GLN A 86 11.82 -1.22 -6.37
CA GLN A 86 12.35 -1.59 -7.69
C GLN A 86 11.22 -1.82 -8.70
N ARG A 87 10.04 -2.27 -8.25
CA ARG A 87 8.87 -2.39 -9.12
C ARG A 87 8.33 -1.00 -9.46
N LEU A 88 8.21 -0.11 -8.47
CA LEU A 88 7.72 1.25 -8.67
C LEU A 88 8.63 2.10 -9.56
N ASP A 89 9.95 1.87 -9.48
CA ASP A 89 10.94 2.46 -10.40
C ASP A 89 10.71 1.99 -11.84
N ARG A 90 10.54 0.69 -12.05
CA ARG A 90 10.29 0.11 -13.38
C ARG A 90 8.99 0.56 -14.04
N ILE A 91 7.97 0.96 -13.25
CA ILE A 91 6.69 1.47 -13.75
C ILE A 91 6.60 3.01 -13.74
N ASN A 92 7.72 3.71 -13.56
CA ASN A 92 7.82 5.16 -13.63
C ASN A 92 6.93 5.91 -12.63
N ILE A 93 6.77 5.38 -11.41
CA ILE A 93 6.15 6.12 -10.30
C ILE A 93 7.21 6.85 -9.49
N PHE A 94 8.29 6.15 -9.16
CA PHE A 94 9.48 6.72 -8.54
C PHE A 94 10.68 6.55 -9.47
N THR A 95 11.77 7.28 -9.21
CA THR A 95 13.06 7.05 -9.85
C THR A 95 14.13 6.86 -8.78
N ILE A 96 14.95 5.83 -8.93
CA ILE A 96 16.19 5.61 -8.18
C ILE A 96 17.36 6.09 -9.05
N ASP A 97 18.08 7.12 -8.61
CA ASP A 97 19.24 7.61 -9.34
C ASP A 97 20.55 6.88 -8.99
N THR A 98 21.64 7.30 -9.65
CA THR A 98 22.97 6.74 -9.48
C THR A 98 23.54 6.91 -8.07
N ASP A 99 23.07 7.90 -7.32
CA ASP A 99 23.49 8.18 -5.95
C ASP A 99 22.56 7.49 -4.92
N ALA A 100 21.71 6.57 -5.40
CA ALA A 100 20.71 5.87 -4.60
C ALA A 100 19.73 6.82 -3.90
N MET A 101 19.35 7.91 -4.58
CA MET A 101 18.26 8.78 -4.16
C MET A 101 16.97 8.40 -4.88
N VAL A 102 15.89 8.36 -4.11
CA VAL A 102 14.54 8.07 -4.55
C VAL A 102 13.74 9.37 -4.57
N ARG A 103 13.11 9.66 -5.70
CA ARG A 103 12.22 10.82 -5.91
C ARG A 103 11.04 10.40 -6.79
N ALA A 104 10.05 11.28 -6.93
CA ALA A 104 9.04 11.11 -7.97
C ALA A 104 9.70 11.05 -9.37
N ASP A 105 9.15 10.25 -10.28
CA ASP A 105 9.70 10.06 -11.63
C ASP A 105 9.77 11.38 -12.42
N SER A 106 8.81 12.28 -12.16
CA SER A 106 8.77 13.61 -12.77
C SER A 106 8.18 14.67 -11.84
N VAL A 107 8.34 15.94 -12.22
CA VAL A 107 7.70 17.08 -11.56
C VAL A 107 6.17 16.96 -11.60
N ILE A 108 5.62 16.39 -12.68
CA ILE A 108 4.19 16.18 -12.82
C ILE A 108 3.73 15.10 -11.83
N MET A 109 4.50 14.01 -11.69
CA MET A 109 4.21 12.97 -10.71
C MET A 109 4.28 13.49 -9.26
N GLN A 110 5.27 14.32 -8.93
CA GLN A 110 5.33 14.96 -7.60
C GLN A 110 4.09 15.83 -7.35
N LYS A 111 3.63 16.59 -8.35
CA LYS A 111 2.39 17.36 -8.23
C LYS A 111 1.17 16.45 -8.03
N VAL A 112 1.12 15.30 -8.70
CA VAL A 112 0.07 14.29 -8.52
C VAL A 112 0.08 13.76 -7.08
N PHE A 113 1.25 13.45 -6.52
CA PHE A 113 1.39 13.04 -5.12
C PHE A 113 0.85 14.11 -4.19
N HIS A 114 1.30 15.36 -4.35
CA HIS A 114 0.83 16.48 -3.54
C HIS A 114 -0.69 16.60 -3.60
N ASP A 115 -1.29 16.64 -4.79
CA ASP A 115 -2.72 16.84 -4.96
C ASP A 115 -3.57 15.67 -4.40
N ILE A 116 -3.02 14.45 -4.33
CA ILE A 116 -3.69 13.28 -3.74
C ILE A 116 -3.51 13.28 -2.22
N CYS A 117 -2.28 13.43 -1.72
CA CYS A 117 -1.97 13.35 -0.31
C CYS A 117 -2.54 14.52 0.50
N THR A 118 -2.78 15.67 -0.13
CA THR A 118 -3.42 16.84 0.50
C THR A 118 -4.94 16.85 0.37
N LYS A 119 -5.52 15.85 -0.30
CA LYS A 119 -6.97 15.74 -0.44
C LYS A 119 -7.61 15.42 0.92
N GLU A 120 -8.71 16.11 1.23
CA GLU A 120 -9.53 15.81 2.42
C GLU A 120 -9.94 14.32 2.46
N GLY A 121 -9.77 13.69 3.63
CA GLY A 121 -10.03 12.27 3.86
C GLY A 121 -8.95 11.30 3.37
N PHE A 122 -7.86 11.77 2.74
CA PHE A 122 -6.79 10.88 2.28
C PHE A 122 -6.13 10.11 3.44
N ASP A 123 -5.77 10.81 4.52
CA ASP A 123 -5.09 10.19 5.66
C ASP A 123 -5.96 9.13 6.34
N GLU A 124 -7.25 9.42 6.51
CA GLU A 124 -8.23 8.48 7.08
C GLU A 124 -8.40 7.26 6.18
N HIS A 125 -8.44 7.46 4.86
CA HIS A 125 -8.56 6.37 3.88
C HIS A 125 -7.30 5.50 3.81
N LEU A 126 -6.11 6.10 3.96
CA LEU A 126 -4.84 5.40 4.07
C LEU A 126 -4.77 4.59 5.35
N GLU A 127 -5.10 5.19 6.50
CA GLU A 127 -5.12 4.50 7.79
C GLU A 127 -6.08 3.30 7.76
N ALA A 128 -7.29 3.49 7.24
CA ALA A 128 -8.27 2.41 7.09
C ALA A 128 -7.77 1.26 6.19
N THR A 129 -6.90 1.54 5.21
CA THR A 129 -6.27 0.49 4.39
C THR A 129 -5.23 -0.29 5.20
N LEU A 130 -4.41 0.42 5.97
CA LEU A 130 -3.36 -0.19 6.80
C LEU A 130 -3.95 -1.04 7.92
N GLU A 131 -4.97 -0.54 8.63
CA GLU A 131 -5.70 -1.29 9.64
C GLU A 131 -6.28 -2.59 9.07
N ARG A 132 -6.88 -2.51 7.87
CA ARG A 132 -7.45 -3.69 7.21
C ARG A 132 -6.38 -4.71 6.79
N LEU A 133 -5.22 -4.26 6.30
CA LEU A 133 -4.09 -5.14 6.00
C LEU A 133 -3.58 -5.86 7.28
N ASP A 134 -3.44 -5.14 8.39
CA ASP A 134 -3.03 -5.72 9.67
C ASP A 134 -4.03 -6.77 10.20
N GLU A 135 -5.34 -6.53 10.02
CA GLU A 135 -6.39 -7.49 10.35
C GLU A 135 -6.28 -8.79 9.54
N LEU A 136 -6.07 -8.68 8.22
CA LEU A 136 -5.91 -9.84 7.33
C LEU A 136 -4.68 -10.67 7.70
N GLU A 137 -3.54 -10.01 7.94
CA GLU A 137 -2.31 -10.70 8.35
C GLU A 137 -2.54 -11.46 9.68
N GLY A 138 -3.29 -10.86 10.61
CA GLY A 138 -3.68 -11.48 11.89
C GLY A 138 -4.58 -12.72 11.72
N LEU A 139 -5.55 -12.66 10.82
CA LEU A 139 -6.43 -13.80 10.49
C LEU A 139 -5.66 -14.94 9.83
N GLY A 140 -4.73 -14.63 8.93
CA GLY A 140 -3.84 -15.61 8.32
C GLY A 140 -2.98 -16.34 9.35
N ARG A 141 -2.35 -15.60 10.27
CA ARG A 141 -1.51 -16.16 11.34
C ARG A 141 -2.30 -17.05 12.31
N THR A 142 -3.48 -16.64 12.75
CA THR A 142 -4.32 -17.45 13.66
C THR A 142 -4.81 -18.73 13.00
N SER A 143 -5.15 -18.66 11.70
CA SER A 143 -5.50 -19.83 10.89
C SER A 143 -4.31 -20.79 10.78
N GLU A 144 -3.12 -20.29 10.43
CA GLU A 144 -1.90 -21.12 10.30
C GLU A 144 -1.51 -21.79 11.63
N VAL A 145 -1.59 -21.07 12.76
CA VAL A 145 -1.33 -21.63 14.10
C VAL A 145 -2.31 -22.77 14.41
N THR A 146 -3.59 -22.57 14.13
CA THR A 146 -4.62 -23.60 14.34
C THR A 146 -4.30 -24.86 13.51
N PHE A 147 -3.96 -24.71 12.23
CA PHE A 147 -3.59 -25.84 11.37
C PHE A 147 -2.32 -26.57 11.81
N LYS A 148 -1.32 -25.85 12.34
CA LYS A 148 -0.10 -26.48 12.90
C LYS A 148 -0.41 -27.28 14.17
N ASP A 149 -1.31 -26.81 15.03
CA ASP A 149 -1.78 -27.57 16.20
C ASP A 149 -2.57 -28.83 15.79
N LEU A 150 -3.36 -28.75 14.70
CA LEU A 150 -4.04 -29.91 14.10
C LEU A 150 -3.03 -30.96 13.58
N ASN A 151 -1.95 -30.52 12.91
CA ASN A 151 -0.95 -31.41 12.31
C ASN A 151 0.12 -31.91 13.30
N GLY A 152 0.32 -31.22 14.43
CA GLY A 152 1.36 -31.48 15.44
C GLY A 152 1.07 -32.60 16.44
N GLY A 153 -0.03 -33.36 16.26
CA GLY A 153 -0.38 -34.48 17.14
C GLY A 153 -1.39 -34.14 18.24
N GLY A 154 -2.07 -32.99 18.15
CA GLY A 154 -3.28 -32.72 18.93
C GLY A 154 -4.40 -33.66 18.51
N GLY A 155 -4.60 -34.75 19.25
CA GLY A 155 -5.70 -35.68 19.00
C GLY A 155 -7.05 -35.02 19.30
N TYR A 156 -7.95 -34.96 18.31
CA TYR A 156 -9.33 -34.57 18.52
C TYR A 156 -10.21 -35.80 18.67
N GLN A 157 -11.02 -35.81 19.73
CA GLN A 157 -12.08 -36.79 19.91
C GLN A 157 -13.39 -36.17 19.43
N ALA A 158 -13.78 -36.48 18.20
CA ALA A 158 -15.11 -36.14 17.70
C ALA A 158 -16.15 -37.03 18.38
N THR A 159 -16.77 -36.53 19.45
CA THR A 159 -17.94 -37.19 20.07
C THR A 159 -19.17 -36.86 19.22
N ILE A 160 -19.58 -37.83 18.40
CA ILE A 160 -20.88 -37.80 17.75
C ILE A 160 -21.89 -38.29 18.77
N ASP A 161 -22.59 -37.37 19.45
CA ASP A 161 -23.74 -37.71 20.27
C ASP A 161 -24.88 -38.14 19.34
N LYS A 162 -25.03 -39.47 19.18
CA LYS A 162 -26.21 -40.06 18.59
C LYS A 162 -27.25 -40.28 19.68
N ASP A 163 -28.04 -39.26 19.95
CA ASP A 163 -29.35 -39.44 20.58
C ASP A 163 -30.43 -38.72 19.78
N ALA A 164 -31.10 -39.48 18.90
CA ALA A 164 -32.47 -39.95 19.17
C ALA A 164 -33.16 -40.51 17.91
N SER A 165 -33.65 -41.76 18.05
CA SER A 165 -34.92 -42.26 17.49
C SER A 165 -35.06 -42.47 15.96
N GLY A 166 -35.21 -43.74 15.55
CA GLY A 166 -35.60 -44.05 14.16
C GLY A 166 -35.85 -45.52 13.80
N ARG A 167 -36.77 -46.19 14.51
CA ARG A 167 -37.52 -47.42 14.13
C ARG A 167 -36.76 -48.73 13.82
N LYS A 168 -37.10 -49.78 14.58
CA LYS A 168 -36.92 -51.20 14.24
C LYS A 168 -37.83 -51.58 13.07
N ALA A 169 -37.30 -52.32 12.08
CA ALA A 169 -38.11 -53.07 11.11
C ALA A 169 -38.41 -54.48 11.67
N PRO A 170 -39.64 -55.02 11.53
CA PRO A 170 -39.96 -56.36 11.97
C PRO A 170 -39.53 -57.41 10.94
N THR A 171 -39.31 -58.61 11.50
CA THR A 171 -39.05 -59.96 10.93
C THR A 171 -39.24 -60.17 9.43
#